data_AF-A0A7V4IE71-F1
#
_entry.id   AF-A0A7V4IE71-F1
#
_cell.length_a   1.000
_cell.length_b   1.000
_cell.length_c   1.000
_cell.angle_alpha   90.00
_cell.angle_beta   90.00
_cell.angle_gamma   90.00
#
_symmetry.space_group_name_H-M   'P 1'
#
loop_
_entity.id
_entity.type
_entity.pdbx_description
1 polymer ?
#
loop_
_entity_poly.entity_id
_entity_poly.type
_entity_poly.pdbx_seq_one_letter_code
_entity_poly.pdbx_strand_id
1 'polypeptide(L)'
;MPRKTNTDKNDRRGSRGGRPATETRTPRPKPKIDFTVEALDYKNVNLLRQYVTDQGRILPRKYTGLPAHYQRRLTTAIKRARQMLLMK
;
A
#
# COMPACT_ATOMS: atom_id res chain seq x y z
N MET A 1 5.76 22.77 56.94
CA MET A 1 6.18 23.69 55.86
C MET A 1 5.24 23.51 54.66
N PRO A 2 4.57 24.58 54.17
CA PRO A 2 3.65 24.49 53.04
C PRO A 2 4.40 24.35 51.70
N ARG A 3 3.96 23.44 50.83
CA ARG A 3 4.48 23.31 49.44
C ARG A 3 3.96 24.48 48.61
N LYS A 4 4.87 25.26 48.06
CA LYS A 4 4.57 26.28 47.05
C LYS A 4 4.06 25.58 45.77
N THR A 5 2.78 25.74 45.46
CA THR A 5 2.21 25.41 44.16
C THR A 5 2.57 26.51 43.19
N ASN A 6 3.64 26.32 42.40
CA ASN A 6 3.92 27.21 41.27
C ASN A 6 3.03 26.79 40.09
N THR A 7 1.87 27.44 40.00
CA THR A 7 0.99 27.42 38.83
C THR A 7 1.49 28.49 37.86
N ASP A 8 2.51 28.19 37.05
CA ASP A 8 2.88 29.04 35.91
C ASP A 8 3.48 28.16 34.80
N LYS A 9 2.59 27.53 34.01
CA LYS A 9 2.96 26.97 32.71
C LYS A 9 3.12 28.13 31.74
N ASN A 10 4.29 28.76 31.80
CA ASN A 10 4.65 29.88 30.94
C ASN A 10 4.82 29.40 29.48
N ASP A 11 4.06 30.03 28.59
CA ASP A 11 3.97 29.79 27.16
C ASP A 11 5.30 30.03 26.43
N ARG A 12 6.11 28.97 26.31
CA ARG A 12 7.28 28.96 25.41
C ARG A 12 7.35 27.68 24.59
N ARG A 13 6.31 27.39 23.82
CA ARG A 13 6.39 26.47 22.66
C ARG A 13 6.73 27.28 21.41
N GLY A 14 7.93 27.81 21.37
CA GLY A 14 8.48 28.49 20.21
C GLY A 14 9.93 28.10 20.03
N SER A 15 10.16 27.04 19.25
CA SER A 15 11.33 26.77 18.41
C SER A 15 11.54 25.26 18.27
N ARG A 16 10.77 24.64 17.37
CA ARG A 16 11.17 23.38 16.73
C ARG A 16 11.21 23.69 15.24
N GLY A 17 12.43 23.70 14.72
CA GLY A 17 12.79 24.17 13.38
C GLY A 17 11.77 23.77 12.32
N GLY A 18 11.39 24.76 11.51
CA GLY A 18 10.63 24.54 10.29
C GLY A 18 11.37 23.52 9.44
N ARG A 19 10.73 22.37 9.21
CA ARG A 19 11.13 21.47 8.13
C ARG A 19 11.10 22.31 6.85
N PRO A 20 12.16 22.33 6.02
CA PRO A 20 12.08 23.01 4.74
C PRO A 20 10.87 22.45 4.01
N ALA A 21 10.04 23.32 3.46
CA ALA A 21 8.84 22.97 2.73
C ALA A 21 9.21 21.87 1.73
N THR A 22 8.88 20.64 2.07
CA THR A 22 9.16 19.48 1.24
C THR A 22 8.34 19.74 0.00
N GLU A 23 9.01 20.02 -1.11
CA GLU A 23 8.42 20.19 -2.44
C GLU A 23 7.19 19.30 -2.52
N THR A 24 6.01 19.90 -2.68
CA THR A 24 4.72 19.21 -2.66
C THR A 24 4.79 18.10 -3.69
N ARG A 25 5.09 16.87 -3.25
CA ARG A 25 5.30 15.74 -4.16
C ARG A 25 4.02 15.61 -4.95
N THR A 26 4.13 15.75 -6.27
CA THR A 26 2.96 15.65 -7.13
C THR A 26 2.26 14.32 -6.84
N PRO A 27 0.93 14.34 -6.60
CA PRO A 27 0.21 13.12 -6.29
C PRO A 27 0.34 12.16 -7.48
N ARG A 28 0.80 10.93 -7.23
CA ARG A 28 0.87 9.92 -8.30
C ARG A 28 -0.53 9.70 -8.86
N PRO A 29 -0.68 9.65 -10.19
CA PRO A 29 -1.98 9.37 -10.80
C PRO A 29 -2.51 8.02 -10.29
N LYS A 30 -3.81 7.97 -10.02
CA LYS A 30 -4.44 6.72 -9.62
C LYS A 30 -4.41 5.76 -10.83
N PRO A 31 -3.95 4.52 -10.64
CA PRO A 31 -3.98 3.52 -11.71
C PRO A 31 -5.44 3.32 -12.15
N LYS A 32 -5.66 3.19 -13.46
CA LYS A 32 -6.94 2.73 -13.99
C LYS A 32 -7.03 1.22 -13.72
N ILE A 33 -8.18 0.78 -13.21
CA ILE A 33 -8.43 -0.63 -12.87
C ILE A 33 -9.58 -1.08 -13.77
N ASP A 34 -9.29 -2.03 -14.66
CA ASP A 34 -10.24 -2.46 -15.68
C ASP A 34 -11.08 -3.68 -15.22
N PHE A 35 -10.89 -4.15 -13.99
CA PHE A 35 -11.56 -5.33 -13.45
C PHE A 35 -12.17 -5.08 -12.06
N THR A 36 -13.21 -5.84 -11.73
CA THR A 36 -13.88 -5.78 -10.42
C THR A 36 -13.09 -6.53 -9.35
N VAL A 37 -13.34 -6.21 -8.08
CA VAL A 37 -12.67 -6.89 -6.95
C VAL A 37 -12.97 -8.40 -6.92
N GLU A 38 -14.17 -8.81 -7.36
CA GLU A 38 -14.61 -10.21 -7.42
C GLU A 38 -13.89 -10.99 -8.52
N ALA A 39 -13.46 -10.32 -9.58
CA ALA A 39 -12.70 -10.95 -10.66
C ALA A 39 -11.31 -11.46 -10.20
N LEU A 40 -10.78 -10.94 -9.07
CA LEU A 40 -9.56 -11.41 -8.42
C LEU A 40 -9.79 -12.69 -7.58
N ASP A 41 -10.34 -13.72 -8.22
CA ASP A 41 -10.44 -15.05 -7.63
C ASP A 41 -9.36 -15.99 -8.18
N TYR A 42 -8.99 -17.00 -7.39
CA TYR A 42 -7.96 -17.99 -7.76
C TYR A 42 -8.37 -18.84 -8.97
N LYS A 43 -9.67 -18.93 -9.24
CA LYS A 43 -10.24 -19.64 -10.40
C LYS A 43 -10.01 -18.88 -11.71
N ASN A 44 -9.85 -17.56 -11.67
CA ASN A 44 -9.66 -16.75 -12.87
C ASN A 44 -8.18 -16.68 -13.28
N VAL A 45 -7.67 -17.82 -13.76
CA VAL A 45 -6.25 -17.97 -14.11
C VAL A 45 -5.83 -17.02 -15.23
N ASN A 46 -6.73 -16.71 -16.17
CA ASN A 46 -6.44 -15.83 -17.31
C ASN A 46 -6.09 -14.41 -16.85
N LEU A 47 -6.83 -13.87 -15.86
CA LEU A 47 -6.52 -12.59 -15.26
C LEU A 47 -5.21 -12.66 -14.45
N LEU A 48 -5.05 -13.69 -13.61
CA LEU A 48 -3.89 -13.81 -12.72
C LEU A 48 -2.57 -13.97 -13.48
N ARG A 49 -2.58 -14.64 -14.64
CA ARG A 49 -1.39 -14.81 -15.50
C ARG A 49 -0.80 -13.48 -15.97
N GLN A 50 -1.60 -12.44 -16.17
CA GLN A 50 -1.11 -11.12 -16.58
C GLN A 50 -0.22 -10.45 -15.50
N TYR A 51 -0.35 -10.88 -14.24
CA TYR A 51 0.35 -10.31 -13.09
C TYR A 51 1.51 -11.18 -12.58
N VAL A 52 1.92 -12.16 -13.38
CA VAL A 52 3.00 -13.09 -13.07
C VAL A 52 3.98 -13.11 -14.24
N THR A 53 5.27 -13.23 -13.96
CA THR A 53 6.28 -13.40 -15.01
C THR A 53 6.25 -14.81 -15.58
N ASP A 54 6.89 -15.04 -16.72
CA ASP A 54 6.99 -16.38 -17.33
C ASP A 54 7.60 -17.43 -16.39
N GLN A 55 8.45 -16.98 -15.46
CA GLN A 55 9.10 -17.79 -14.44
C GLN A 55 8.21 -18.07 -13.22
N GLY A 56 6.98 -17.57 -13.17
CA GLY A 56 6.12 -17.72 -11.99
C GLY A 56 6.46 -16.75 -10.85
N ARG A 57 7.09 -15.59 -11.10
CA ARG A 57 7.28 -14.57 -10.06
C ARG A 57 6.14 -13.57 -10.09
N ILE A 58 5.55 -13.25 -8.94
CA ILE A 58 4.49 -12.24 -8.85
C ILE A 58 5.07 -10.86 -9.16
N LEU A 59 4.45 -10.12 -10.09
CA LEU A 59 4.92 -8.78 -10.44
C LEU A 59 4.80 -7.82 -9.25
N PRO A 60 5.87 -7.09 -8.91
CA PRO A 60 5.83 -6.05 -7.89
C PRO A 60 4.84 -4.94 -8.23
N ARG A 61 4.27 -4.30 -7.19
CA ARG A 61 3.33 -3.18 -7.32
C ARG A 61 3.83 -2.02 -8.20
N LYS A 62 5.16 -1.80 -8.25
CA LYS A 62 5.76 -0.75 -9.08
C LYS A 62 5.53 -0.95 -10.58
N TYR A 63 5.31 -2.19 -11.02
CA TYR A 63 5.02 -2.52 -12.42
C TYR A 63 3.53 -2.69 -12.67
N THR A 64 2.78 -3.26 -11.72
CA THR A 64 1.34 -3.48 -11.87
C THR A 64 0.52 -2.20 -11.71
N GLY A 65 1.06 -1.18 -11.04
CA GLY A 65 0.38 0.08 -10.77
C GLY A 65 -0.75 -0.01 -9.74
N LEU A 66 -1.24 -1.21 -9.41
CA LEU A 66 -2.44 -1.45 -8.59
C LEU A 66 -2.39 -0.78 -7.21
N PRO A 67 -3.54 -0.36 -6.64
CA PRO A 67 -3.61 0.06 -5.25
C PRO A 67 -3.22 -1.08 -4.30
N ALA A 68 -2.75 -0.72 -3.10
CA ALA A 68 -2.22 -1.70 -2.14
C ALA A 68 -3.24 -2.79 -1.75
N HIS A 69 -4.53 -2.46 -1.66
CA HIS A 69 -5.56 -3.43 -1.32
C HIS A 69 -5.81 -4.45 -2.44
N TYR A 70 -5.81 -4.04 -3.70
CA TYR A 70 -5.88 -4.95 -4.85
C TYR A 70 -4.65 -5.85 -4.92
N GLN A 71 -3.45 -5.29 -4.75
CA GLN A 71 -2.21 -6.08 -4.78
C GLN A 71 -2.20 -7.19 -3.71
N ARG A 72 -2.70 -6.93 -2.49
CA ARG A 72 -2.81 -7.93 -1.41
C ARG A 72 -3.82 -9.04 -1.73
N ARG A 73 -4.95 -8.70 -2.35
CA ARG A 73 -5.94 -9.69 -2.78
C ARG A 73 -5.39 -10.55 -3.92
N LEU A 74 -4.77 -9.92 -4.90
CA LEU A 74 -4.11 -10.57 -6.03
C LEU A 74 -3.04 -11.56 -5.59
N THR A 75 -2.15 -11.16 -4.65
CA THR A 75 -1.11 -12.07 -4.16
C THR A 75 -1.70 -13.28 -3.42
N THR A 76 -2.81 -13.09 -2.70
CA THR A 76 -3.54 -14.18 -2.04
C THR A 76 -4.18 -15.13 -3.05
N ALA A 77 -4.84 -14.59 -4.07
CA ALA A 77 -5.46 -15.36 -5.15
C ALA A 77 -4.41 -16.20 -5.92
N ILE A 78 -3.28 -15.60 -6.29
CA ILE A 78 -2.18 -16.32 -6.98
C ILE A 78 -1.63 -17.45 -6.11
N LYS A 79 -1.41 -17.20 -4.81
CA LYS A 79 -0.93 -18.23 -3.88
C LYS A 79 -1.90 -19.41 -3.79
N ARG A 80 -3.21 -19.15 -3.70
CA ARG A 80 -4.25 -20.19 -3.71
C ARG A 80 -4.27 -20.95 -5.04
N ALA A 81 -4.19 -20.25 -6.17
CA ALA A 81 -4.17 -20.87 -7.49
C ALA A 81 -2.96 -21.83 -7.67
N ARG A 82 -1.80 -21.48 -7.09
CA ARG A 82 -0.60 -22.35 -7.07
C ARG A 82 -0.78 -23.60 -6.22
N GLN A 83 -1.36 -23.45 -5.03
CA GLN A 83 -1.66 -24.59 -4.16
C GLN A 83 -2.62 -25.58 -4.82
N MET A 84 -3.53 -25.08 -5.67
CA MET A 84 -4.48 -25.87 -6.44
C MET A 84 -3.94 -26.36 -7.80
N LEU A 85 -2.65 -26.16 -8.11
CA LEU A 85 -2.03 -26.50 -9.40
C LEU A 85 -2.66 -25.85 -10.65
N LEU A 86 -3.44 -24.77 -10.48
CA LEU A 86 -4.09 -24.08 -11.60
C LEU A 86 -3.12 -23.19 -12.40
N MET A 87 -2.07 -22.70 -11.75
CA MET A 87 -1.02 -21.88 -12.38
C MET A 87 0.34 -22.08 -11.70
N LYS A 88 1.39 -21.66 -12.41
CA LYS A 88 2.79 -21.74 -11.97
C LYS A 88 3.17 -20.63 -10.97
#